data_AF-A0A0Q8UAJ3-F1
#
_entry.id   AF-A0A0Q8UAJ3-F1
#
_cell.length_a   1.000
_cell.length_b   1.000
_cell.length_c   1.000
_cell.angle_alpha   90.00
_cell.angle_beta   90.00
_cell.angle_gamma   90.00
#
_symmetry.space_group_name_H-M   'P 1'
#
loop_
_entity.id
_entity.type
_entity.pdbx_description
1 polymer ?
#
loop_
_entity_poly.entity_id
_entity_poly.type
_entity_poly.pdbx_seq_one_letter_code
_entity_poly.pdbx_strand_id
1 'polypeptide(L)'
;MFLSALAAAVISTSYAAPAPTVSPVVEPVAQAVLVDCQVSGANLTDCKALDADGAPAAEAVKLAAQVEVPEAFALANPGRIVIKMNVTP
;
A
#
# COMPACT_ATOMS: atom_id res chain seq x y z
N MET A 1 -66.06 29.42 -34.37
CA MET A 1 -66.18 28.33 -33.37
C MET A 1 -65.79 27.06 -34.12
N PHE A 2 -64.67 26.36 -33.91
CA PHE A 2 -63.97 26.00 -32.68
C PHE A 2 -62.47 25.80 -32.99
N LEU A 3 -61.63 26.19 -32.02
CA LEU A 3 -60.19 25.97 -31.99
C LEU A 3 -59.87 24.47 -31.86
N SER A 4 -58.83 24.00 -32.52
CA SER A 4 -58.19 22.72 -32.20
C SER A 4 -56.69 22.94 -32.02
N ALA A 5 -56.30 23.05 -30.74
CA ALA A 5 -54.91 23.10 -30.31
C ALA A 5 -54.31 21.69 -30.29
N LEU A 6 -53.21 21.47 -31.02
CA LEU A 6 -52.37 20.28 -30.86
C LEU A 6 -51.47 20.49 -29.65
N ALA A 7 -51.68 19.70 -28.59
CA ALA A 7 -50.76 19.60 -27.47
C ALA A 7 -49.68 18.55 -27.78
N ALA A 8 -48.44 18.99 -27.96
CA ALA A 8 -47.28 18.11 -28.03
C ALA A 8 -46.94 17.62 -26.61
N ALA A 9 -47.20 16.35 -26.33
CA ALA A 9 -46.75 15.71 -25.10
C ALA A 9 -45.24 15.41 -25.23
N VAL A 10 -44.42 16.24 -24.58
CA VAL A 10 -43.00 15.95 -24.39
C VAL A 10 -42.90 14.87 -23.31
N ILE A 11 -42.64 13.64 -23.73
CA ILE A 11 -42.31 12.54 -22.81
C ILE A 11 -40.87 12.78 -22.38
N SER A 12 -40.70 13.45 -21.24
CA SER A 12 -39.41 13.58 -20.57
C SER A 12 -39.01 12.22 -20.01
N THR A 13 -38.38 11.40 -20.84
CA THR A 13 -37.72 10.17 -20.40
C THR A 13 -36.47 10.57 -19.63
N SER A 14 -36.62 10.75 -18.31
CA SER A 14 -35.49 10.91 -17.40
C SER A 14 -34.71 9.60 -17.35
N TYR A 15 -33.73 9.45 -18.23
CA TYR A 15 -32.78 8.36 -18.17
C TYR A 15 -31.89 8.59 -16.94
N ALA A 16 -32.21 7.92 -15.84
CA ALA A 16 -31.37 7.92 -14.65
C ALA A 16 -30.06 7.21 -15.02
N ALA A 17 -28.99 7.99 -15.20
CA ALA A 17 -27.64 7.44 -15.32
C ALA A 17 -27.31 6.71 -14.01
N PRO A 18 -26.82 5.46 -14.06
CA PRO A 18 -26.37 4.77 -12.85
C PRO A 18 -25.26 5.60 -12.21
N ALA A 19 -25.44 5.93 -10.92
CA ALA A 19 -24.43 6.62 -10.14
C ALA A 19 -23.14 5.78 -10.16
N PRO A 20 -21.97 6.40 -10.36
CA PRO A 20 -20.71 5.67 -10.31
C PRO A 20 -20.56 5.04 -8.93
N THR A 21 -20.56 3.72 -8.87
CA THR A 21 -20.20 2.96 -7.69
C THR A 21 -18.71 3.19 -7.44
N VAL A 22 -18.40 4.13 -6.56
CA VAL A 22 -17.05 4.26 -6.00
C VAL A 22 -16.85 3.06 -5.10
N SER A 23 -16.18 2.02 -5.60
CA SER A 23 -15.66 0.96 -4.74
C SER A 23 -14.78 1.61 -3.69
N PRO A 24 -14.93 1.30 -2.39
CA PRO A 24 -14.04 1.81 -1.38
C PRO A 24 -12.62 1.33 -1.74
N VAL A 25 -11.72 2.29 -2.00
CA VAL A 25 -10.29 2.01 -2.04
C VAL A 25 -9.92 1.64 -0.60
N VAL A 26 -9.78 0.34 -0.35
CA VAL A 26 -9.19 -0.14 0.89
C VAL A 26 -7.72 0.29 0.82
N GLU A 27 -7.39 1.37 1.52
CA GLU A 27 -6.00 1.76 1.68
C GLU A 27 -5.27 0.59 2.35
N PRO A 28 -4.20 0.06 1.75
CA PRO A 28 -3.46 -1.03 2.35
C PRO A 28 -2.89 -0.52 3.68
N VAL A 29 -3.32 -1.15 4.76
CA VAL A 29 -2.92 -0.76 6.12
C VAL A 29 -1.44 -1.07 6.25
N ALA A 30 -0.62 -0.02 6.40
CA ALA A 30 0.81 -0.18 6.63
C ALA A 30 1.02 -0.98 7.93
N GLN A 31 1.67 -2.13 7.82
CA GLN A 31 2.00 -3.01 8.92
C GLN A 31 3.45 -2.76 9.33
N ALA A 32 3.66 -2.48 10.62
CA ALA A 32 4.99 -2.37 11.15
C ALA A 32 5.55 -3.77 11.46
N VAL A 33 6.65 -4.13 10.82
CA VAL A 33 7.34 -5.41 10.95
C VAL A 33 8.77 -5.15 11.42
N LEU A 34 9.17 -5.80 12.50
CA LEU A 34 10.52 -5.90 13.01
C LEU A 34 11.31 -6.93 12.20
N VAL A 35 12.42 -6.50 11.62
CA VAL A 35 13.33 -7.34 10.85
C VAL A 35 14.70 -7.32 11.52
N ASP A 36 15.21 -8.48 11.90
CA ASP A 36 16.57 -8.68 12.36
C ASP A 36 17.48 -8.93 11.15
N CYS A 37 18.48 -8.08 10.94
CA CYS A 37 19.43 -8.20 9.85
C CYS A 37 20.87 -8.15 10.36
N GLN A 38 21.76 -8.86 9.69
CA GLN A 38 23.20 -8.76 9.88
C GLN A 38 23.75 -7.61 9.04
N VAL A 39 24.49 -6.70 9.68
CA VAL A 39 25.20 -5.63 9.00
C VAL A 39 26.50 -6.19 8.44
N SER A 40 26.65 -6.13 7.13
CA SER A 40 27.84 -6.61 6.41
C SER A 40 28.31 -5.53 5.44
N GLY A 41 29.30 -4.75 5.88
CA GLY A 41 29.76 -3.58 5.13
C GLY A 41 28.63 -2.56 4.95
N ALA A 42 28.36 -2.17 3.71
CA ALA A 42 27.30 -1.22 3.36
C ALA A 42 25.92 -1.86 3.14
N ASN A 43 25.73 -3.15 3.47
CA ASN A 43 24.49 -3.87 3.20
C ASN A 43 23.95 -4.61 4.43
N LEU A 44 22.65 -4.90 4.38
CA LEU A 44 21.98 -5.81 5.30
C LEU A 44 21.88 -7.21 4.69
N THR A 45 22.41 -8.20 5.39
CA THR A 45 22.36 -9.62 5.03
C THR A 45 21.61 -10.41 6.09
N ASP A 46 21.27 -11.67 5.79
CA ASP A 46 20.68 -12.61 6.76
C ASP A 46 19.45 -12.06 7.52
N CYS A 47 18.62 -11.28 6.80
CA CYS A 47 17.44 -10.61 7.31
C CYS A 47 16.30 -11.59 7.62
N LYS A 48 15.66 -11.42 8.78
CA LYS A 48 14.54 -12.25 9.25
C LYS A 48 13.49 -11.40 9.95
N ALA A 49 12.23 -11.53 9.55
CA ALA A 49 11.11 -10.94 10.28
C ALA A 49 10.94 -11.62 11.65
N LEU A 50 10.75 -10.82 12.70
CA LEU A 50 10.61 -11.28 14.08
C LEU A 50 9.15 -11.30 14.57
N ASP A 51 8.31 -10.40 14.06
CA ASP A 51 6.96 -10.13 14.56
C ASP A 51 5.88 -10.23 13.47
N ALA A 52 6.22 -10.73 12.29
CA ALA A 52 5.28 -11.00 11.21
C ALA A 52 5.63 -12.30 10.48
N ASP A 53 4.61 -12.89 9.86
CA ASP A 53 4.70 -14.11 9.06
C ASP A 53 4.03 -13.91 7.68
N GLY A 54 4.31 -14.80 6.74
CA GLY A 54 3.67 -14.82 5.42
C GLY A 54 4.08 -13.64 4.52
N ALA A 55 3.11 -13.05 3.82
CA ALA A 55 3.34 -11.97 2.85
C ALA A 55 4.04 -10.73 3.44
N PRO A 56 3.60 -10.12 4.57
CA PRO A 56 4.25 -8.94 5.13
C PRO A 56 5.68 -9.22 5.61
N ALA A 57 5.96 -10.43 6.11
CA ALA A 57 7.32 -10.83 6.49
C ALA A 57 8.26 -10.91 5.30
N ALA A 58 7.81 -11.55 4.20
CA ALA A 58 8.59 -11.67 2.98
C ALA A 58 8.87 -10.31 2.33
N GLU A 59 7.87 -9.42 2.34
CA GLU A 59 8.03 -8.06 1.84
C GLU A 59 8.99 -7.23 2.70
N ALA A 60 8.90 -7.34 4.03
CA ALA A 60 9.79 -6.62 4.94
C ALA A 60 11.24 -7.05 4.76
N VAL A 61 11.50 -8.35 4.66
CA VAL A 61 12.84 -8.89 4.40
C VAL A 61 13.36 -8.45 3.02
N LYS A 62 12.50 -8.46 1.99
CA LYS A 62 12.87 -7.99 0.65
C LYS A 62 13.18 -6.49 0.63
N LEU A 63 12.44 -5.69 1.38
CA LEU A 63 12.68 -4.25 1.49
C LEU A 63 13.98 -4.00 2.27
N ALA A 64 14.22 -4.74 3.36
CA ALA A 64 15.45 -4.64 4.15
C ALA A 64 16.69 -4.97 3.32
N ALA A 65 16.62 -5.97 2.43
CA ALA A 65 17.73 -6.33 1.53
C ALA A 65 18.10 -5.23 0.52
N GLN A 66 17.22 -4.25 0.30
CA GLN A 66 17.47 -3.09 -0.58
C GLN A 66 17.94 -1.86 0.20
N VAL A 67 17.98 -1.92 1.54
CA VAL A 67 18.45 -0.82 2.38
C VAL A 67 19.97 -0.83 2.41
N GLU A 68 20.55 0.25 1.90
CA GLU A 68 21.97 0.51 2.01
C GLU A 68 22.27 1.10 3.40
N VAL A 69 23.27 0.53 4.05
CA VAL A 69 23.72 0.94 5.40
C VAL A 69 24.85 1.94 5.24
N PRO A 70 24.71 3.18 5.76
CA PRO A 70 25.81 4.14 5.75
C PRO A 70 27.03 3.57 6.48
N GLU A 71 28.23 3.77 5.93
CA GLU A 71 29.47 3.20 6.49
C GLU A 71 29.68 3.58 7.96
N ALA A 72 29.35 4.81 8.34
CA ALA A 72 29.43 5.26 9.73
C ALA A 72 28.54 4.43 10.68
N PHE A 73 27.37 4.00 10.19
CA PHE A 73 26.46 3.15 10.95
C PHE A 73 26.97 1.71 11.04
N ALA A 74 27.52 1.19 9.94
CA ALA A 74 28.11 -0.15 9.91
C ALA A 74 29.32 -0.29 10.85
N LEU A 75 30.16 0.75 10.93
CA LEU A 75 31.29 0.80 11.85
C LEU A 75 30.85 0.94 13.31
N ALA A 76 29.78 1.69 13.57
CA ALA A 76 29.24 1.89 14.91
C ALA A 76 28.46 0.66 15.43
N ASN A 77 27.88 -0.14 14.52
CA ASN A 77 27.03 -1.28 14.85
C ASN A 77 27.49 -2.54 14.10
N PRO A 78 28.68 -3.10 14.42
CA PRO A 78 29.11 -4.35 13.84
C PRO A 78 28.27 -5.50 14.42
N GLY A 79 27.57 -6.26 13.57
CA GLY A 79 26.80 -7.43 13.98
C GLY A 79 25.35 -7.39 13.52
N ARG A 80 24.42 -7.84 14.38
CA ARG A 80 22.98 -7.88 14.08
C ARG A 80 22.26 -6.65 14.63
N ILE A 81 21.35 -6.11 13.83
CA ILE A 81 20.48 -4.99 14.18
C ILE A 81 19.03 -5.38 13.95
N VAL A 82 18.14 -4.77 14.73
CA VAL A 82 16.69 -4.90 14.54
C VAL A 82 16.16 -3.60 13.97
N ILE A 83 15.46 -3.68 12.84
CA ILE A 83 14.91 -2.55 12.10
C ILE A 83 13.40 -2.68 12.09
N LYS A 84 12.69 -1.62 12.48
CA LYS A 84 11.25 -1.55 12.34
C LYS A 84 10.91 -0.96 10.97
N MET A 85 10.24 -1.75 10.14
CA MET A 85 9.88 -1.39 8.76
C MET A 85 8.37 -1.33 8.62
N ASN A 86 7.85 -0.30 7.96
CA ASN A 86 6.44 -0.24 7.61
C ASN A 86 6.28 -0.84 6.21
N VAL A 87 5.65 -2.01 6.12
CA VAL A 87 5.33 -2.68 4.85
C VAL A 87 3.86 -2.51 4.52
N THR A 88 3.57 -2.48 3.24
CA THR A 88 2.22 -2.25 2.72
C THR A 88 1.90 -3.45 1.85
N PRO A 89 1.27 -4.50 2.41
CA PRO A 89 1.13 -5.80 1.76
C PRO A 89 0.31 -5.77 0.47
#